data_AF-A0A011TX19-F1
#
_entry.id   AF-A0A011TX19-F1
#
_cell.length_a   1.000
_cell.length_b   1.000
_cell.length_c   1.000
_cell.angle_alpha   90.00
_cell.angle_beta   90.00
_cell.angle_gamma   90.00
#
_symmetry.space_group_name_H-M   'P 1'
#
loop_
_entity.id
_entity.type
_entity.pdbx_description
1 polymer ?
#
loop_
_entity_poly.entity_id
_entity_poly.type
_entity_poly.pdbx_seq_one_letter_code
_entity_poly.pdbx_strand_id
1 'polypeptide(L)' 'MSPAWKVADFNSDLHRVSDLISVICELRFELPVGEDDNRVDSLLWVAREMVEGLVAHDDGKKGGAE' A
#
# COMPACT_ATOMS: atom_id res chain seq x y z
N MET A 1 -3.06 -22.13 -12.68
CA MET A 1 -3.75 -20.85 -12.91
C MET A 1 -4.39 -20.41 -11.61
N SER A 2 -4.05 -19.23 -11.07
CA SER A 2 -4.75 -18.69 -9.90
C SER A 2 -6.17 -18.25 -10.30
N PRO A 3 -7.17 -18.42 -9.43
CA PRO A 3 -8.54 -18.06 -9.77
C PRO A 3 -8.70 -16.54 -9.91
N ALA A 4 -9.54 -16.10 -10.87
CA ALA A 4 -9.69 -14.69 -11.26
C ALA A 4 -10.09 -13.76 -10.11
N TRP A 5 -10.85 -14.25 -9.11
CA TRP A 5 -11.23 -13.48 -7.93
C TRP A 5 -10.02 -13.09 -7.07
N LYS A 6 -9.00 -13.95 -6.93
CA LYS A 6 -7.76 -13.63 -6.19
C LYS A 6 -6.91 -12.55 -6.87
N VAL A 7 -6.96 -12.46 -8.21
CA VAL A 7 -6.23 -11.43 -8.96
C VAL A 7 -6.92 -10.07 -8.85
N ALA A 8 -8.25 -10.07 -8.77
CA ALA A 8 -9.03 -8.86 -8.53
C ALA A 8 -8.74 -8.26 -7.15
N ASP A 9 -8.63 -9.08 -6.10
CA ASP A 9 -8.32 -8.63 -4.75
C ASP A 9 -6.94 -7.95 -4.69
N PHE A 10 -5.90 -8.60 -5.24
CA PHE A 10 -4.54 -8.06 -5.26
C PHE A 10 -4.42 -6.74 -6.04
N ASN A 11 -5.04 -6.65 -7.22
CA ASN A 11 -5.04 -5.40 -7.98
C ASN A 11 -5.82 -4.29 -7.26
N SER A 12 -6.93 -4.64 -6.60
CA SER A 12 -7.70 -3.68 -5.81
C SER A 12 -6.91 -3.16 -4.61
N ASP A 13 -6.12 -4.01 -3.96
CA ASP A 13 -5.29 -3.62 -2.83
C ASP A 13 -4.10 -2.76 -3.25
N LEU A 14 -3.48 -3.06 -4.40
CA LEU A 14 -2.46 -2.18 -4.99
C LEU A 14 -3.02 -0.80 -5.34
N HIS A 15 -4.24 -0.73 -5.88
CA HIS A 15 -4.89 0.56 -6.14
C HIS A 15 -5.14 1.33 -4.83
N ARG A 16 -5.58 0.66 -3.76
CA ARG A 16 -5.76 1.29 -2.44
C ARG A 16 -4.46 1.86 -1.88
N VAL A 17 -3.35 1.12 -2.00
CA VAL A 17 -2.04 1.61 -1.59
C VAL A 17 -1.62 2.82 -2.44
N SER A 18 -1.82 2.76 -3.76
CA SER A 18 -1.51 3.87 -4.66
C SER A 18 -2.28 5.14 -4.28
N ASP A 19 -3.58 5.03 -4.00
CA ASP A 19 -4.42 6.16 -3.60
C ASP A 19 -3.96 6.75 -2.26
N LEU A 20 -3.60 5.90 -1.29
CA LEU A 20 -3.05 6.33 0.00
C LEU A 20 -1.73 7.10 -0.17
N ILE A 21 -0.83 6.62 -1.05
CA ILE A 21 0.43 7.31 -1.34
C ILE A 21 0.18 8.68 -2.00
N SER A 22 -0.80 8.79 -2.89
CA SER A 22 -1.19 10.08 -3.48
C SER A 22 -1.62 11.07 -2.39
N VAL A 23 -2.47 10.65 -1.46
CA VAL A 23 -2.91 11.50 -0.33
C VAL A 23 -1.73 11.91 0.55
N ILE A 24 -0.80 11.00 0.84
CA ILE A 24 0.41 11.31 1.61
C ILE A 24 1.24 12.38 0.89
N CYS A 25 1.36 12.29 -0.43
CA CYS A 25 2.11 13.27 -1.22
C CYS A 25 1.43 14.63 -1.23
N GLU A 26 0.10 14.68 -1.41
CA GLU A 26 -0.68 15.92 -1.30
C GLU A 26 -0.44 16.58 0.07
N LEU A 27 -0.60 15.83 1.16
CA LEU A 27 -0.37 16.34 2.51
C LEU A 27 1.07 16.82 2.72
N ARG A 28 2.07 16.12 2.19
CA ARG A 28 3.48 16.46 2.43
C ARG A 28 3.95 17.66 1.61
N PHE A 29 3.49 17.77 0.36
CA PHE A 29 4.03 18.70 -0.62
C PHE A 29 3.14 19.93 -0.87
N GLU A 30 1.88 19.92 -0.44
CA GLU A 30 1.04 21.14 -0.47
C GLU A 30 1.26 22.05 0.75
N LEU A 31 2.03 21.60 1.74
CA LEU A 31 2.35 22.41 2.92
C LEU A 31 3.45 23.45 2.62
N PRO A 32 3.39 24.62 3.29
CA PRO A 32 4.48 25.58 3.27
C PRO A 32 5.81 24.97 3.70
N VAL A 33 6.91 25.46 3.12
CA VAL A 33 8.26 25.03 3.49
C VAL A 33 8.51 25.26 4.97
N GLY A 34 8.83 24.19 5.70
CA GLY A 34 9.11 24.21 7.14
C GLY A 34 7.93 23.83 8.02
N GLU A 35 6.74 23.62 7.44
CA GLU A 35 5.62 22.98 8.13
C GLU A 35 5.65 21.47 7.92
N ASP A 36 5.25 20.75 8.97
CA ASP A 36 5.15 19.29 8.97
C ASP A 36 3.78 18.88 9.47
N ASP A 37 3.22 17.84 8.85
CA ASP A 37 1.94 17.28 9.24
C ASP A 37 2.14 15.88 9.79
N ASN A 38 1.94 15.74 11.10
CA ASN A 38 2.11 14.49 11.83
C ASN A 38 1.22 13.34 11.31
N ARG A 39 0.17 13.65 10.52
CA ARG A 39 -0.64 12.64 9.84
C ARG A 39 0.17 11.89 8.78
N VAL A 40 1.16 12.53 8.15
CA VAL A 40 2.04 11.91 7.13
C VAL A 40 2.74 10.68 7.72
N ASP A 41 3.32 10.78 8.92
CA ASP A 41 3.99 9.66 9.58
C ASP A 41 3.04 8.50 9.88
N SER A 42 1.85 8.82 10.38
CA SER A 42 0.82 7.80 10.67
C SER A 42 0.33 7.10 9.40
N LEU A 43 0.16 7.86 8.30
CA LEU A 43 -0.29 7.31 7.02
C LEU A 43 0.82 6.49 6.34
N LEU A 44 2.09 6.89 6.48
CA LEU A 44 3.23 6.11 6.02
C LEU A 44 3.32 4.76 6.75
N TRP A 45 3.04 4.74 8.06
CA TRP A 45 2.95 3.48 8.81
C TRP A 45 1.85 2.57 8.26
N VAL A 46 0.65 3.11 8.01
CA VAL A 46 -0.46 2.35 7.42
C VAL A 46 -0.10 1.83 6.03
N ALA A 47 0.50 2.66 5.18
CA ALA A 47 0.93 2.24 3.85
C ALA A 47 1.94 1.09 3.91
N ARG A 48 2.87 1.13 4.88
CA ARG A 48 3.82 0.04 5.12
C ARG A 48 3.11 -1.27 5.49
N GLU A 49 2.19 -1.25 6.45
CA GLU A 49 1.44 -2.45 6.85
C GLU A 49 0.65 -3.07 5.68
N MET A 50 0.04 -2.21 4.84
CA MET A 50 -0.67 -2.67 3.64
C MET A 50 0.26 -3.35 2.63
N VAL A 51 1.44 -2.76 2.38
CA VAL A 51 2.44 -3.35 1.47
C VAL A 51 2.98 -4.65 2.03
N GLU A 52 3.27 -4.73 3.33
CA GLU A 52 3.74 -5.96 3.97
C GLU A 52 2.70 -7.08 3.87
N GLY A 53 1.41 -6.76 4.06
CA GLY A 53 0.31 -7.70 3.84
C GLY A 53 0.24 -8.21 2.39
N LEU A 54 0.45 -7.33 1.41
CA LEU A 54 0.46 -7.69 -0.01
C LEU A 54 1.65 -8.59 -0.39
N VAL A 55 2.84 -8.27 0.12
CA VAL A 55 4.07 -9.06 -0.11
C VAL A 55 3.93 -10.45 0.51
N ALA A 56 3.44 -10.55 1.75
CA ALA A 56 3.20 -11.84 2.41
C ALA A 56 2.21 -12.71 1.62
N HIS A 57 1.18 -12.10 1.01
CA HIS A 57 0.22 -12.78 0.15
C HIS A 57 0.84 -13.29 -1.16
N ASP A 58 1.83 -12.57 -1.74
CA ASP A 58 2.55 -13.00 -2.95
C ASP A 58 3.60 -14.08 -2.65
N ASP A 59 4.32 -13.99 -1.52
CA ASP A 59 5.35 -14.97 -1.14
C ASP A 59 4.73 -16.32 -0.73
N GLY A 60 3.59 -16.30 -0.04
CA GLY A 60 2.79 -17.51 0.22
C GLY A 60 2.31 -18.21 -1.06
N LYS A 61 2.32 -17.52 -2.20
CA LYS A 61 2.00 -18.05 -3.53
C LYS A 61 3.18 -18.75 -4.20
N LYS A 62 4.43 -18.37 -3.87
CA LYS A 62 5.66 -18.96 -4.43
C LYS A 62 6.12 -20.22 -3.69
N GLY A 63 5.77 -20.37 -2.40
CA GLY A 63 6.19 -21.52 -1.57
C GLY A 63 5.26 -22.75 -1.57
N GLY A 64 4.12 -22.72 -2.29
CA GLY A 64 3.14 -23.82 -2.32
C GLY A 64 3.27 -24.77 -3.51
N ALA A 65 4.41 -24.77 -4.20
CA ALA A 65 4.69 -25.60 -5.37
C ALA A 65 5.89 -26.52 -5.11
N GLU A 66 5.85 -27.29 -4.03
CA GLU A 66 6.67 -28.50 -3.83
C GLU A 66 5.83 -29.60 -3.17
#